data_AF-A0A177QQS0-F1
#
_entry.id   AF-A0A177QQS0-F1
#
_cell.length_a   1.000
_cell.length_b   1.000
_cell.length_c   1.000
_cell.angle_alpha   90.00
_cell.angle_beta   90.00
_cell.angle_gamma   90.00
#
_symmetry.space_group_name_H-M   'P 1'
#
loop_
_entity.id
_entity.type
_entity.pdbx_description
1 polymer ?
#
loop_
_entity_poly.entity_id
_entity_poly.type
_entity_poly.pdbx_seq_one_letter_code
_entity_poly.pdbx_strand_id
1 'polypeptide(L)'
;MASLIYTDYNDLINLKLNSMLDENMKYNLPIVMAILSHYKGDPLIYDICTRIVSELPENDDSLKNVRSVMLGEAGVICTQGTYGMAHYYEEKKKLVKPLSMSGDEKISSFAKETIRILDNNIAQANSRGKSDDEMGKIIYD
;
A
#
# COMPACT_ATOMS: atom_id res chain seq x y z
N MET A 1 40.80 -2.08 2.08
CA MET A 1 40.00 -3.29 2.32
C MET A 1 38.73 -3.14 1.50
N ALA A 2 38.47 -4.05 0.57
CA ALA A 2 37.30 -3.99 -0.31
C ALA A 2 36.03 -4.23 0.52
N SER A 3 35.26 -3.17 0.75
CA SER A 3 33.88 -3.29 1.21
C SER A 3 33.11 -3.95 0.08
N LEU A 4 32.85 -5.25 0.21
CA LEU A 4 31.99 -5.96 -0.74
C LEU A 4 30.66 -5.21 -0.85
N ILE A 5 30.33 -4.94 -2.10
CA ILE A 5 29.15 -4.29 -2.64
C ILE A 5 27.94 -5.15 -2.25
N TYR A 6 27.30 -4.85 -1.14
CA TYR A 6 25.94 -5.32 -0.87
C TYR A 6 25.02 -4.12 -1.12
N THR A 7 24.84 -3.78 -2.40
CA THR A 7 23.69 -2.95 -2.76
C THR A 7 22.47 -3.77 -2.35
N ASP A 8 21.62 -3.22 -1.49
CA ASP A 8 20.38 -3.88 -1.12
C ASP A 8 19.63 -4.20 -2.42
N TYR A 9 19.16 -5.43 -2.56
CA TYR A 9 18.36 -5.86 -3.72
C TYR A 9 17.16 -4.92 -3.92
N ASN A 10 16.63 -4.39 -2.82
CA ASN A 10 15.59 -3.37 -2.79
C ASN A 10 16.03 -2.06 -3.46
N ASP A 11 17.25 -1.58 -3.19
CA ASP A 11 17.79 -0.38 -3.82
C ASP A 11 17.94 -0.56 -5.34
N LEU A 12 18.37 -1.75 -5.78
CA LEU A 12 18.50 -2.06 -7.22
C LEU A 12 17.14 -2.08 -7.92
N ILE A 13 16.11 -2.65 -7.27
CA ILE A 13 14.75 -2.64 -7.80
C ILE A 13 14.21 -1.22 -7.87
N ASN A 14 14.36 -0.44 -6.80
CA ASN A 14 13.96 0.96 -6.76
C ASN A 14 14.60 1.76 -7.89
N LEU A 15 15.92 1.62 -8.05
CA LEU A 15 16.65 2.28 -9.12
C LEU A 15 16.10 1.88 -10.50
N LYS A 16 15.86 0.58 -10.72
CA LYS A 16 15.38 0.10 -12.01
C LYS A 16 13.95 0.54 -12.32
N LEU A 17 13.05 0.50 -11.34
CA LEU A 17 11.66 0.92 -11.53
C LEU A 17 11.58 2.43 -11.79
N ASN A 18 12.38 3.22 -11.07
CA ASN A 18 12.50 4.65 -11.34
C ASN A 18 13.04 4.92 -12.75
N SER A 19 14.09 4.21 -13.19
CA SER A 19 14.64 4.37 -14.54
C SER A 19 13.59 4.08 -15.63
N MET A 20 12.72 3.09 -15.41
CA MET A 20 11.64 2.78 -16.35
C MET A 20 10.62 3.91 -16.43
N LEU A 21 10.28 4.56 -15.31
CA LEU A 21 9.39 5.71 -15.30
C LEU A 21 10.04 6.91 -16.02
N ASP A 22 11.35 7.13 -15.82
CA ASP A 22 12.11 8.20 -16.48
C ASP A 22 12.17 8.04 -18.00
N GLU A 23 12.35 6.81 -18.51
CA GLU A 23 12.51 6.53 -19.95
C GLU A 23 11.21 6.77 -20.74
N ASN A 24 10.09 6.19 -20.28
CA ASN A 24 8.79 6.33 -20.93
C ASN A 24 7.67 5.93 -19.97
N MET A 25 7.31 6.83 -19.06
CA MET A 25 6.28 6.59 -18.04
C MET A 25 5.01 5.98 -18.62
N LYS A 26 4.46 6.54 -19.71
CA LYS A 26 3.18 6.07 -20.27
C LYS A 26 3.24 4.61 -20.74
N TYR A 27 4.35 4.20 -21.35
CA TYR A 27 4.53 2.83 -21.83
C TYR A 27 4.90 1.86 -20.70
N ASN A 28 5.74 2.31 -19.77
CA ASN A 28 6.30 1.47 -18.71
C ASN A 28 5.43 1.38 -17.46
N LEU A 29 4.51 2.32 -17.24
CA LEU A 29 3.65 2.35 -16.05
C LEU A 29 2.88 1.03 -15.84
N PRO A 30 2.24 0.40 -16.85
CA PRO A 30 1.58 -0.89 -16.64
C PRO A 30 2.53 -1.98 -16.15
N ILE A 31 3.79 -1.98 -16.61
CA ILE A 31 4.81 -2.95 -16.21
C ILE A 31 5.23 -2.68 -14.77
N VAL A 32 5.53 -1.42 -14.44
CA VAL A 32 5.89 -1.00 -13.08
C VAL A 32 4.77 -1.35 -12.11
N MET A 33 3.51 -1.07 -12.46
CA MET A 33 2.33 -1.40 -11.67
C MET A 33 2.16 -2.90 -11.45
N ALA A 34 2.38 -3.71 -12.50
CA ALA A 34 2.34 -5.17 -12.38
C ALA A 34 3.42 -5.66 -11.41
N ILE A 35 4.65 -5.13 -11.49
CA ILE A 35 5.73 -5.49 -10.57
C ILE A 35 5.36 -5.10 -9.13
N LEU A 36 4.99 -3.84 -8.88
CA LEU A 36 4.65 -3.35 -7.54
C LEU A 36 3.49 -4.14 -6.89
N SER A 37 2.55 -4.65 -7.69
CA SER A 37 1.45 -5.49 -7.18
C SER A 37 1.92 -6.79 -6.50
N HIS A 38 3.13 -7.25 -6.83
CA HIS A 38 3.74 -8.43 -6.21
C HIS A 38 4.54 -8.11 -4.94
N TYR A 39 4.95 -6.87 -4.70
CA TYR A 39 5.73 -6.46 -3.51
C TYR A 39 4.85 -6.18 -2.29
N LYS A 40 3.87 -7.06 -2.04
CA LYS A 40 2.74 -6.92 -1.09
C LYS A 40 3.10 -6.19 0.23
N GLY A 41 2.97 -4.87 0.22
CA GLY A 41 3.14 -4.02 1.40
C GLY A 41 4.55 -3.78 1.90
N ASP A 42 5.55 -3.98 1.04
CA ASP A 42 6.89 -3.45 1.29
C ASP A 42 6.84 -1.90 1.31
N PRO A 43 7.37 -1.22 2.34
CA PRO A 43 7.48 0.24 2.36
C PRO A 43 8.10 0.83 1.09
N LEU A 44 8.97 0.07 0.42
CA LEU A 44 9.61 0.42 -0.84
C LEU A 44 8.63 0.86 -1.93
N ILE A 45 7.42 0.28 -1.97
CA ILE A 45 6.44 0.61 -3.02
C ILE A 45 5.88 2.03 -2.85
N TYR A 46 5.90 2.59 -1.64
CA TYR A 46 5.23 3.85 -1.33
C TYR A 46 5.91 5.04 -1.98
N ASP A 47 7.23 5.04 -2.07
CA ASP A 47 7.99 6.12 -2.72
C ASP A 47 7.72 6.13 -4.23
N ILE A 48 7.75 4.96 -4.87
CA ILE A 48 7.45 4.82 -6.31
C ILE A 48 5.99 5.18 -6.58
N CYS A 49 5.04 4.69 -5.77
CA CYS A 49 3.63 5.06 -5.90
C CYS A 49 3.41 6.57 -5.73
N THR A 50 4.09 7.21 -4.78
CA THR A 50 4.00 8.66 -4.56
C THR A 50 4.52 9.43 -5.76
N ARG A 51 5.65 8.98 -6.34
CA ARG A 51 6.18 9.53 -7.59
C ARG A 51 5.16 9.42 -8.73
N ILE A 52 4.58 8.23 -8.94
CA ILE A 52 3.56 8.02 -9.98
C ILE A 52 2.37 8.95 -9.77
N VAL A 53 1.87 9.09 -8.53
CA VAL A 53 0.78 10.02 -8.20
C VAL A 53 1.17 11.45 -8.56
N SER A 54 2.40 11.88 -8.29
CA SER A 54 2.84 13.24 -8.61
C SER A 54 2.84 13.52 -10.12
N GLU A 55 3.16 12.54 -10.95
CA GLU A 55 3.33 12.69 -12.40
C GLU A 55 2.02 12.49 -13.21
N LEU A 56 1.06 11.69 -12.72
CA LEU A 56 -0.19 11.40 -13.45
C LEU A 56 -1.21 12.55 -13.42
N PRO A 57 -2.00 12.82 -14.47
CA PRO A 57 -3.12 13.76 -14.38
C PRO A 57 -4.10 13.43 -13.23
N GLU A 58 -4.72 14.43 -12.61
CA GLU A 58 -5.65 14.22 -11.46
C GLU A 58 -6.83 13.29 -11.76
N ASN A 59 -7.25 13.23 -13.03
CA ASN A 59 -8.36 12.41 -13.50
C ASN A 59 -7.89 11.12 -14.19
N ASP A 60 -6.62 10.74 -14.07
CA ASP A 60 -6.10 9.53 -14.67
C ASP A 60 -6.62 8.28 -13.93
N ASP A 61 -7.24 7.36 -14.66
CA ASP A 61 -7.79 6.13 -14.10
C ASP A 61 -6.71 5.25 -13.45
N SER A 62 -5.45 5.38 -13.84
CA SER A 62 -4.33 4.65 -13.25
C SER A 62 -4.13 4.98 -11.77
N LEU A 63 -4.61 6.14 -11.29
CA LEU A 63 -4.59 6.47 -9.86
C LEU A 63 -5.37 5.45 -9.03
N LYS A 64 -6.43 4.83 -9.58
CA LYS A 64 -7.16 3.74 -8.93
C LYS A 64 -6.28 2.49 -8.77
N ASN A 65 -5.48 2.19 -9.78
CA ASN A 65 -4.53 1.06 -9.75
C ASN A 65 -3.41 1.32 -8.74
N VAL A 66 -2.87 2.55 -8.69
CA VAL A 66 -1.87 2.95 -7.69
C VAL A 66 -2.42 2.75 -6.29
N ARG A 67 -3.66 3.16 -6.06
CA ARG A 67 -4.33 2.96 -4.77
C ARG A 67 -4.48 1.48 -4.44
N SER A 68 -4.91 0.66 -5.39
CA SER A 68 -5.02 -0.79 -5.22
C SER A 68 -3.69 -1.42 -4.78
N VAL A 69 -2.58 -1.03 -5.42
CA VAL A 69 -1.23 -1.48 -5.07
C VAL A 69 -0.83 -1.05 -3.65
N MET A 70 -1.05 0.22 -3.28
CA MET A 70 -0.70 0.72 -1.94
C MET A 70 -1.51 0.03 -0.84
N LEU A 71 -2.80 -0.20 -1.07
CA LEU A 71 -3.64 -0.98 -0.16
C LEU A 71 -3.10 -2.41 -0.03
N GLY A 72 -2.80 -3.03 -1.16
CA GLY A 72 -2.30 -4.40 -1.25
C GLY A 72 -3.30 -5.44 -0.75
N GLU A 73 -3.09 -6.69 -1.14
CA GLU A 73 -3.88 -7.80 -0.61
C GLU A 73 -3.30 -8.29 0.71
N ALA A 74 -4.15 -8.46 1.72
CA ALA A 74 -3.77 -9.14 2.95
C ALA A 74 -3.40 -10.59 2.65
N GLY A 75 -2.21 -11.01 3.07
CA GLY A 75 -1.80 -12.42 3.00
C GLY A 75 -2.54 -13.28 4.02
N VAL A 76 -2.47 -14.61 3.86
CA VAL A 76 -3.11 -15.59 4.78
C VAL A 76 -2.69 -15.36 6.23
N ILE A 77 -1.43 -14.99 6.47
CA ILE A 77 -0.90 -14.74 7.82
C ILE A 77 -1.59 -13.53 8.48
N CYS A 78 -1.98 -12.51 7.71
CA CYS A 78 -2.70 -11.33 8.20
C CYS A 78 -4.16 -11.64 8.59
N THR A 79 -4.67 -12.82 8.24
CA THR A 79 -6.03 -13.27 8.61
C THR A 79 -6.05 -14.12 9.88
N GLN A 80 -4.90 -14.35 10.51
CA GLN A 80 -4.83 -15.14 11.74
C GLN A 80 -5.26 -14.29 12.95
N GLY A 81 -6.20 -14.82 13.72
CA GLY A 81 -6.81 -14.16 14.88
C GLY A 81 -7.98 -13.24 14.53
N THR A 82 -8.90 -13.07 15.48
CA THR A 82 -10.18 -12.36 15.34
C THR A 82 -10.05 -10.95 14.73
N TYR A 83 -8.91 -10.28 14.96
CA TYR A 83 -8.66 -8.89 14.53
C TYR A 83 -7.47 -8.72 13.59
N GLY A 84 -6.92 -9.80 13.02
CA GLY A 84 -5.72 -9.74 12.18
C GLY A 84 -5.84 -8.80 10.98
N MET A 85 -7.01 -8.79 10.32
CA MET A 85 -7.27 -7.89 9.19
C MET A 85 -7.30 -6.42 9.59
N ALA A 86 -7.86 -6.09 10.77
CA ALA A 86 -7.88 -4.72 11.25
C ALA A 86 -6.45 -4.21 11.49
N HIS A 87 -5.61 -5.04 12.13
CA HIS A 87 -4.21 -4.72 12.36
C HIS A 87 -3.43 -4.53 11.06
N TYR A 88 -3.64 -5.38 10.05
CA TYR A 88 -3.03 -5.20 8.73
C TYR A 88 -3.34 -3.82 8.12
N TYR A 89 -4.62 -3.41 8.14
CA TYR A 89 -5.01 -2.11 7.60
C TYR A 89 -4.48 -0.93 8.44
N GLU A 90 -4.31 -1.10 9.75
CA GLU A 90 -3.68 -0.09 10.61
C GLU A 90 -2.20 0.13 10.26
N GLU A 91 -1.43 -0.94 10.03
CA GLU A 91 -0.03 -0.83 9.59
C GLU A 91 0.07 -0.11 8.24
N LYS A 92 -0.81 -0.45 7.30
CA LYS A 92 -0.92 0.25 6.01
C LYS A 92 -1.23 1.74 6.19
N LYS A 93 -2.15 2.08 7.10
CA LYS A 93 -2.50 3.47 7.38
C LYS A 93 -1.31 4.25 7.93
N LYS A 94 -0.45 3.63 8.75
CA LYS A 94 0.78 4.28 9.24
C LYS A 94 1.73 4.67 8.11
N LEU A 95 1.85 3.85 7.07
CA LEU A 95 2.71 4.12 5.91
C LEU A 95 2.16 5.26 5.01
N VAL A 96 0.83 5.35 4.86
CA VAL A 96 0.19 6.40 4.05
C VAL A 96 0.11 7.75 4.79
N LYS A 97 0.04 7.72 6.12
CA LYS A 97 -0.22 8.92 6.94
C LYS A 97 0.77 10.08 6.69
N PRO A 98 2.09 9.88 6.57
CA PRO A 98 3.02 10.96 6.24
C PRO A 98 2.70 11.66 4.91
N LEU A 99 2.23 10.90 3.90
CA LEU A 99 1.88 11.43 2.59
C LEU A 99 0.68 12.39 2.64
N SER A 100 -0.22 12.22 3.61
CA SER A 100 -1.34 13.16 3.82
C SER A 100 -0.90 14.55 4.29
N MET A 101 0.38 14.71 4.64
CA MET A 101 1.02 15.93 5.12
C MET A 101 2.16 16.41 4.21
N SER A 102 2.28 15.88 2.98
CA SER A 102 3.43 16.11 2.08
C SER A 102 3.56 17.55 1.54
N GLY A 103 2.62 18.45 1.82
CA GLY A 103 2.57 19.81 1.28
C GLY A 103 2.10 19.90 -0.18
N ASP A 104 2.31 18.85 -0.97
CA ASP A 104 1.73 18.68 -2.30
C ASP A 104 0.24 18.33 -2.18
N GLU A 105 -0.64 19.20 -2.69
CA GLU A 105 -2.09 19.08 -2.53
C GLU A 105 -2.64 17.78 -3.13
N LYS A 106 -2.11 17.34 -4.26
CA LYS A 106 -2.55 16.16 -4.98
C LYS A 106 -2.14 14.88 -4.25
N ILE A 107 -0.89 14.80 -3.80
CA ILE A 107 -0.42 13.70 -2.96
C ILE A 107 -1.21 13.65 -1.64
N SER A 108 -1.39 14.81 -0.99
CA SER A 108 -2.16 14.90 0.25
C SER A 108 -3.61 14.46 0.07
N SER A 109 -4.28 14.92 -1.00
CA SER A 109 -5.66 14.55 -1.33
C SER A 109 -5.78 13.05 -1.60
N PHE A 110 -4.90 12.51 -2.44
CA PHE A 110 -4.83 11.08 -2.73
C PHE A 110 -4.64 10.25 -1.46
N ALA A 111 -3.70 10.64 -0.60
CA ALA A 111 -3.39 9.96 0.65
C ALA A 111 -4.57 10.02 1.64
N LYS A 112 -5.26 11.16 1.78
CA LYS A 112 -6.44 11.31 2.63
C LYS A 112 -7.58 10.38 2.20
N GLU A 113 -7.81 10.25 0.90
CA GLU A 113 -8.81 9.31 0.38
C GLU A 113 -8.40 7.86 0.63
N THR A 114 -7.11 7.52 0.49
CA THR A 114 -6.60 6.18 0.80
C THR A 114 -6.77 5.85 2.28
N ILE A 115 -6.50 6.81 3.17
CA ILE A 115 -6.72 6.67 4.62
C ILE A 115 -8.20 6.44 4.93
N ARG A 116 -9.11 7.16 4.26
CA ARG A 116 -10.55 6.97 4.44
C ARG A 116 -11.00 5.55 4.06
N ILE A 117 -10.45 4.99 3.00
CA ILE A 117 -10.72 3.60 2.59
C ILE A 117 -10.20 2.62 3.64
N LEU A 118 -8.98 2.84 4.14
CA LEU A 118 -8.40 2.01 5.21
C LEU A 118 -9.24 2.07 6.49
N ASP A 119 -9.75 3.25 6.87
CA ASP A 119 -10.60 3.40 8.05
C ASP A 119 -11.92 2.63 7.92
N ASN A 120 -12.55 2.67 6.75
CA ASN A 120 -13.73 1.86 6.47
C ASN A 120 -13.43 0.35 6.58
N ASN A 121 -12.29 -0.09 6.04
CA ASN A 121 -11.87 -1.48 6.09
C ASN A 121 -11.56 -1.94 7.52
N ILE A 122 -10.92 -1.09 8.34
CA ILE A 122 -10.65 -1.34 9.76
C ILE A 122 -11.98 -1.49 10.53
N ALA A 123 -12.92 -0.57 10.32
CA ALA A 123 -14.23 -0.62 10.98
C ALA A 123 -15.00 -1.90 10.62
N GLN A 124 -14.95 -2.31 9.34
CA GLN A 124 -15.57 -3.54 8.88
C GLN A 124 -14.91 -4.78 9.48
N ALA A 125 -13.57 -4.83 9.51
CA ALA A 125 -12.82 -5.93 10.10
C ALA A 125 -13.10 -6.07 11.61
N ASN A 126 -13.12 -4.96 12.35
CA ASN A 126 -13.44 -4.95 13.77
C ASN A 126 -14.87 -5.41 14.07
N SER A 127 -15.83 -5.04 13.21
CA SER A 127 -17.22 -5.47 13.36
C SER A 127 -17.37 -6.98 13.19
N ARG A 128 -16.68 -7.55 12.18
CA ARG A 128 -16.64 -9.01 11.99
C ARG A 128 -16.02 -9.73 13.18
N GLY A 129 -14.87 -9.24 13.66
CA GLY A 129 -14.20 -9.83 14.81
C GLY A 129 -15.06 -9.85 16.07
N LYS A 130 -15.81 -8.76 16.35
CA LYS A 130 -16.76 -8.73 17.48
C LYS A 130 -17.85 -9.80 17.36
N SER A 131 -18.44 -9.97 16.17
CA SER A 131 -19.46 -10.99 15.94
C SER A 131 -18.92 -12.40 16.14
N ASP A 132 -17.68 -12.68 15.70
CA ASP A 132 -17.05 -13.99 15.88
C ASP A 132 -16.79 -14.30 17.38
N ASP A 133 -16.33 -13.31 18.15
CA ASP A 133 -16.13 -13.44 19.60
C ASP A 133 -17.45 -13.66 20.36
N GLU A 134 -18.53 -12.97 19.97
CA GLU A 134 -19.86 -13.13 20.55
C GLU A 134 -20.44 -14.52 20.24
N MET A 135 -20.30 -15.00 19.01
CA MET A 135 -20.73 -16.35 18.62
C MET A 135 -19.92 -17.44 19.33
N GLY A 136 -18.62 -17.23 19.53
CA GLY A 136 -17.78 -18.13 20.30
C GLY A 136 -18.28 -18.31 21.73
N LYS A 137 -18.64 -17.22 22.42
CA LYS A 137 -19.18 -17.30 23.80
C LYS A 137 -20.47 -18.11 23.89
N ILE A 138 -21.36 -17.99 22.90
CA ILE A 138 -22.65 -18.72 22.87
C ILE A 138 -22.45 -20.23 22.67
N ILE A 139 -21.39 -20.66 21.98
CA ILE A 139 -21.14 -22.08 21.67
C ILE A 139 -20.50 -22.84 22.84
N TYR A 140 -19.78 -22.13 23.72
CA TYR A 140 -19.04 -22.73 24.84
C TYR A 140 -19.72 -22.53 26.22
N ASP A 141 -20.89 -21.88 26.26
CA ASP A 141 -21.81 -21.84 27.40
C ASP A 141 -22.89 -22.93 27.29
#